data_AF-A0A6P0IR74-F1
#
_entry.id   AF-A0A6P0IR74-F1
#
_cell.length_a   1.000
_cell.length_b   1.000
_cell.length_c   1.000
_cell.angle_alpha   90.00
_cell.angle_beta   90.00
_cell.angle_gamma   90.00
#
_symmetry.space_group_name_H-M   'P 1'
#
loop_
_entity.id
_entity.type
_entity.pdbx_description
1 polymer ?
#
loop_
_entity_poly.entity_id
_entity_poly.type
_entity_poly.pdbx_seq_one_letter_code
_entity_poly.pdbx_strand_id
1 'polypeptide(L)'
;MILPKKPSHSSIPWFSIGMTAIVLLSLALRFWGLGRFNRLVFDEVYYAIFANNYLTGTSFFNPHPPLSQYIIAIGIWIGSHLPFGQDTVNELTGSLRSTWSYRWLNALTGSLIPIVVAA
;
A
#
# COMPACT_ATOMS: atom_id res chain seq x y z
N MET A 1 12.59 47.38 35.24
CA MET A 1 12.66 47.56 33.77
C MET A 1 12.22 46.25 33.13
N ILE A 2 10.99 46.17 32.62
CA ILE A 2 10.42 44.94 32.04
C ILE A 2 10.72 44.97 30.55
N LEU A 3 11.55 44.05 30.07
CA LEU A 3 11.85 43.93 28.65
C LEU A 3 10.59 43.47 27.89
N PRO A 4 10.20 44.12 26.78
CA PRO A 4 9.06 43.69 26.00
C PRO A 4 9.32 42.30 25.41
N LYS A 5 8.39 41.38 25.65
CA LYS A 5 8.39 40.03 25.07
C LYS A 5 8.32 40.16 23.54
N LYS A 6 9.40 39.77 22.85
CA LYS A 6 9.48 39.78 21.39
C LYS A 6 8.30 38.96 20.83
N PRO A 7 7.48 39.50 19.92
CA PRO A 7 6.39 38.73 19.32
C PRO A 7 6.99 37.53 18.59
N SER A 8 6.54 36.34 18.99
CA SER A 8 6.84 35.10 18.28
C SER A 8 6.14 35.16 16.93
N HIS A 9 6.89 35.36 15.85
CA HIS A 9 6.37 35.15 14.50
C HIS A 9 6.19 33.64 14.31
N SER A 10 5.01 33.14 14.70
CA SER A 10 4.57 31.81 14.27
C SER A 10 4.22 31.92 12.78
N SER A 11 5.19 31.61 11.92
CA SER A 11 4.94 31.46 10.49
C SER A 11 4.14 30.18 10.29
N ILE A 12 2.93 30.30 9.72
CA ILE A 12 2.12 29.14 9.33
C ILE A 12 2.98 28.23 8.43
N PRO A 13 3.09 26.92 8.74
CA PRO A 13 3.92 25.99 7.99
C PRO A 13 3.21 25.54 6.71
N TRP A 14 2.99 26.47 5.77
CA TRP A 14 2.24 26.25 4.53
C TRP A 14 2.72 25.06 3.71
N PHE A 15 4.04 24.87 3.64
CA PHE A 15 4.63 23.73 2.94
C PHE A 15 4.23 22.39 3.58
N SER A 16 4.36 22.27 4.90
CA SER A 16 3.98 21.06 5.61
C SER A 16 2.49 20.77 5.48
N ILE A 17 1.64 21.79 5.57
CA ILE A 17 0.19 21.66 5.38
C ILE A 17 -0.13 21.18 3.96
N GLY A 18 0.46 21.81 2.94
CA GLY A 18 0.27 21.43 1.55
C GLY A 18 0.74 20.00 1.28
N MET A 19 1.91 19.62 1.79
CA MET A 19 2.44 18.26 1.66
C MET A 19 1.56 17.23 2.35
N THR A 20 1.11 17.50 3.58
CA THR A 20 0.18 16.62 4.28
C THR A 20 -1.11 16.44 3.49
N ALA A 21 -1.67 17.52 2.93
CA ALA A 21 -2.88 17.44 2.10
C ALA A 21 -2.68 16.56 0.85
N ILE A 22 -1.54 16.71 0.15
CA ILE A 22 -1.20 15.90 -1.03
C ILE A 22 -1.08 14.42 -0.66
N VAL A 23 -0.43 14.09 0.46
CA VAL A 23 -0.28 12.71 0.92
C VAL A 23 -1.62 12.09 1.29
N LEU A 24 -2.46 12.82 2.02
CA LEU A 24 -3.79 12.34 2.38
C LEU A 24 -4.66 12.11 1.13
N LEU A 25 -4.61 13.01 0.15
CA LEU A 25 -5.31 12.85 -1.12
C LEU A 25 -4.77 11.64 -1.91
N SER A 26 -3.45 11.49 -1.96
CA SER A 26 -2.75 10.36 -2.60
C SER A 26 -3.17 9.01 -2.00
N LEU A 27 -3.29 8.94 -0.67
CA LEU A 27 -3.76 7.77 0.06
C LEU A 27 -5.23 7.49 -0.21
N ALA A 28 -6.10 8.50 -0.12
CA ALA A 28 -7.52 8.35 -0.38
C ALA A 28 -7.80 7.82 -1.80
N LEU A 29 -7.14 8.39 -2.81
CA LEU A 29 -7.33 7.99 -4.21
C LEU A 29 -6.81 6.58 -4.50
N ARG A 30 -5.67 6.17 -3.90
CA ARG A 30 -5.12 4.82 -4.14
C ARG A 30 -5.87 3.71 -3.42
N PHE A 31 -6.49 4.02 -2.28
CA PHE A 31 -7.35 3.06 -1.57
C PHE A 31 -8.80 3.06 -2.10
N TRP A 32 -9.19 4.03 -2.95
CA TRP A 32 -10.53 4.12 -3.51
C TRP A 32 -10.86 2.89 -4.37
N GLY A 33 -11.80 2.07 -3.89
CA GLY A 33 -12.31 0.93 -4.65
C GLY A 33 -11.25 -0.12 -4.94
N LEU A 34 -10.31 -0.34 -4.02
CA LEU A 34 -9.19 -1.28 -4.18
C LEU A 34 -9.65 -2.73 -4.43
N GLY A 35 -10.75 -3.13 -3.80
CA GLY A 35 -11.38 -4.45 -3.97
C GLY A 35 -12.39 -4.55 -5.13
N ARG A 36 -12.59 -3.48 -5.91
CA ARG A 36 -13.67 -3.40 -6.91
C ARG A 36 -13.66 -4.50 -7.96
N PHE A 37 -12.47 -4.92 -8.40
CA PHE A 37 -12.33 -5.97 -9.40
C PHE A 37 -11.89 -7.28 -8.74
N ASN A 38 -12.83 -8.21 -8.56
CA ASN A 38 -12.56 -9.56 -8.02
C ASN A 38 -11.91 -10.49 -9.05
N ARG A 39 -10.85 -10.02 -9.69
CA ARG A 39 -10.07 -10.73 -10.71
C ARG A 39 -8.65 -10.19 -10.71
N LEU A 40 -7.70 -11.04 -11.10
CA LEU A 40 -6.34 -10.60 -11.38
C LEU A 40 -6.32 -9.75 -12.65
N VAL A 41 -5.57 -8.65 -12.62
CA VAL A 41 -5.37 -7.76 -13.75
C VAL A 41 -3.89 -7.61 -14.10
N PHE A 42 -3.57 -7.67 -15.40
CA PHE A 42 -2.20 -7.51 -15.91
C PHE A 42 -1.21 -8.41 -15.15
N ASP A 43 -0.09 -7.87 -14.68
CA ASP A 43 0.97 -8.59 -13.98
C ASP A 43 0.55 -9.20 -12.62
N GLU A 44 -0.64 -8.90 -12.10
CA GLU A 44 -1.17 -9.61 -10.92
C GLU A 44 -1.30 -11.12 -11.18
N VAL A 45 -1.49 -11.54 -12.44
CA VAL A 45 -1.51 -12.96 -12.82
C VAL A 45 -0.19 -13.67 -12.55
N TYR A 46 0.90 -12.94 -12.35
CA TYR A 46 2.21 -13.48 -11.98
C TYR A 46 2.53 -13.17 -10.52
N TYR A 47 2.58 -11.89 -10.15
CA TYR A 47 3.12 -11.48 -8.85
C TYR A 47 2.23 -11.90 -7.67
N ALA A 48 0.90 -11.87 -7.82
CA ALA A 48 0.01 -12.30 -6.74
C ALA A 48 0.06 -13.82 -6.55
N ILE A 49 0.16 -14.58 -7.64
CA ILE A 49 0.33 -16.04 -7.61
C ILE A 49 1.68 -16.41 -6.99
N PHE A 50 2.78 -15.79 -7.43
CA PHE A 50 4.12 -16.06 -6.89
C PHE A 50 4.23 -15.70 -5.41
N ALA A 51 3.66 -14.57 -5.00
CA ALA A 51 3.59 -14.19 -3.59
C ALA A 51 2.81 -15.22 -2.77
N ASN A 52 1.68 -15.73 -3.27
CA ASN A 52 0.95 -16.79 -2.59
C ASN A 52 1.74 -18.11 -2.55
N ASN A 53 2.45 -18.48 -3.63
CA ASN A 53 3.29 -19.66 -3.66
C ASN A 53 4.41 -19.62 -2.61
N TYR A 54 4.98 -18.45 -2.34
CA TYR A 54 5.92 -18.27 -1.22
C TYR A 54 5.26 -18.52 0.14
N LEU A 55 4.00 -18.11 0.33
CA LEU A 55 3.26 -18.38 1.57
C LEU A 55 2.89 -19.86 1.74
N THR A 56 2.59 -20.56 0.65
CA THR A 56 2.18 -21.96 0.65
C THR A 56 3.36 -22.94 0.53
N GLY A 57 4.57 -22.44 0.30
CA GLY A 57 5.75 -23.28 0.07
C GLY A 57 5.69 -24.07 -1.25
N THR A 58 4.88 -23.61 -2.21
CA THR A 58 4.74 -24.25 -3.53
C THR A 58 5.94 -23.90 -4.40
N SER A 59 6.56 -24.90 -5.04
CA SER A 59 7.70 -24.67 -5.94
C SER A 59 7.25 -24.08 -7.28
N PHE A 60 7.98 -23.08 -7.79
CA PHE A 60 7.69 -22.42 -9.06
C PHE A 60 8.96 -21.79 -9.65
N PHE A 61 8.91 -21.46 -10.93
CA PHE A 61 9.95 -20.71 -11.62
C PHE A 61 9.59 -19.22 -11.69
N ASN A 62 10.54 -18.36 -11.34
CA ASN A 62 10.39 -16.90 -11.41
C ASN A 62 11.63 -16.30 -12.09
N PRO A 63 11.47 -15.57 -13.22
CA PRO A 63 12.60 -14.94 -13.88
C PRO A 63 13.14 -13.71 -13.15
N HIS A 64 12.38 -13.12 -12.22
CA HIS A 64 12.76 -11.91 -11.51
C HIS A 64 13.32 -12.19 -10.10
N PRO A 65 14.21 -11.32 -9.57
CA PRO A 65 14.58 -11.35 -8.17
C PRO A 65 13.36 -11.31 -7.23
N PRO A 66 13.37 -12.05 -6.12
CA PRO A 66 12.15 -12.37 -5.36
C PRO A 66 11.68 -11.29 -4.38
N LEU A 67 12.44 -10.20 -4.23
CA LEU A 67 12.22 -9.22 -3.16
C LEU A 67 10.80 -8.62 -3.21
N SER A 68 10.34 -8.20 -4.39
CA SER A 68 8.98 -7.64 -4.53
C SER A 68 7.89 -8.64 -4.18
N GLN A 69 8.07 -9.91 -4.54
CA GLN A 69 7.12 -10.97 -4.28
C GLN A 69 7.09 -11.32 -2.79
N TYR A 70 8.23 -11.26 -2.08
CA TYR A 70 8.25 -11.39 -0.62
C TYR A 70 7.52 -10.25 0.08
N ILE A 71 7.69 -9.02 -0.38
CA ILE A 71 6.95 -7.87 0.15
C ILE A 71 5.44 -8.07 -0.07
N ILE A 72 5.02 -8.49 -1.26
CA ILE A 72 3.62 -8.79 -1.55
C ILE A 72 3.12 -9.97 -0.68
N ALA A 73 3.93 -11.01 -0.48
CA ALA A 73 3.58 -12.16 0.37
C ALA A 73 3.34 -11.74 1.83
N ILE A 74 4.21 -10.88 2.38
CA ILE A 74 4.01 -10.26 3.70
C ILE A 74 2.73 -9.42 3.69
N GLY A 75 2.49 -8.66 2.63
CA GLY A 75 1.25 -7.88 2.44
C GLY A 75 0.00 -8.75 2.48
N ILE A 76 0.00 -9.88 1.77
CA ILE A 76 -1.10 -10.85 1.77
C ILE A 76 -1.29 -11.42 3.18
N TRP A 77 -0.21 -11.83 3.84
CA TRP A 77 -0.28 -12.40 5.18
C TRP A 77 -0.83 -11.40 6.21
N ILE A 78 -0.34 -10.15 6.24
CA ILE A 78 -0.89 -9.11 7.11
C ILE A 78 -2.36 -8.85 6.74
N GLY A 79 -2.63 -8.67 5.46
CA GLY A 79 -3.95 -8.37 4.92
C GLY A 79 -5.00 -9.43 5.28
N SER A 80 -4.63 -10.70 5.37
CA SER A 80 -5.56 -11.77 5.77
C SER A 80 -5.92 -11.75 7.27
N HIS A 81 -5.15 -11.04 8.10
CA HIS A 81 -5.41 -10.92 9.54
C HIS A 81 -6.11 -9.59 9.91
N LEU A 82 -6.33 -8.70 8.94
CA LEU A 82 -7.04 -7.45 9.19
C LEU A 82 -8.56 -7.66 9.25
N PRO A 83 -9.27 -6.93 10.12
CA PRO A 83 -10.72 -7.08 10.28
C PRO A 83 -11.55 -6.45 9.15
N PHE A 84 -10.91 -5.82 8.16
CA PHE A 84 -11.55 -5.13 7.04
C PHE A 84 -10.96 -5.58 5.71
N GLY A 85 -11.65 -5.28 4.60
CA GLY A 85 -11.19 -5.64 3.26
C GLY A 85 -11.29 -7.14 2.98
N GLN A 86 -12.11 -7.90 3.71
CA GLN A 86 -12.33 -9.34 3.49
C GLN A 86 -13.56 -9.64 2.62
N ASP A 87 -14.25 -8.60 2.13
CA ASP A 87 -15.57 -8.74 1.49
C ASP A 87 -15.51 -9.42 0.12
N THR A 88 -14.36 -9.35 -0.56
CA THR A 88 -14.23 -9.77 -1.96
C THR A 88 -13.08 -10.77 -2.12
N VAL A 89 -13.43 -12.06 -2.07
CA VAL A 89 -12.48 -13.18 -2.13
C VAL A 89 -12.56 -13.95 -3.44
N ASN A 90 -11.45 -14.56 -3.83
CA ASN A 90 -11.35 -15.51 -4.95
C ASN A 90 -10.19 -16.50 -4.74
N GLU A 91 -10.10 -17.51 -5.60
CA GLU A 91 -9.05 -18.54 -5.55
C GLU A 91 -7.99 -18.37 -6.66
N LEU A 92 -7.99 -17.24 -7.36
CA LEU A 92 -7.15 -17.03 -8.55
C LEU A 92 -5.64 -17.03 -8.23
N THR A 93 -5.28 -16.76 -6.98
CA THR A 93 -3.88 -16.83 -6.52
C THR A 93 -3.41 -18.26 -6.21
N GLY A 94 -4.27 -19.27 -6.39
CA GLY A 94 -4.01 -20.66 -6.00
C GLY A 94 -4.38 -20.97 -4.54
N SER A 95 -4.98 -20.02 -3.84
CA SER A 95 -5.61 -20.19 -2.52
C SER A 95 -6.70 -19.14 -2.34
N LEU A 96 -7.63 -19.38 -1.41
CA LEU A 96 -8.69 -18.43 -1.11
C LEU A 96 -8.11 -17.16 -0.48
N ARG A 97 -8.07 -16.07 -1.24
CA ARG A 97 -7.54 -14.77 -0.80
C ARG A 97 -8.51 -13.64 -1.09
N SER A 98 -8.53 -12.66 -0.21
CA SER A 98 -9.19 -11.38 -0.50
C SER A 98 -8.40 -10.63 -1.56
N THR A 99 -9.13 -10.03 -2.50
CA THR A 99 -8.60 -9.12 -3.52
C THR A 99 -7.85 -7.95 -2.90
N TRP A 100 -8.29 -7.49 -1.74
CA TRP A 100 -7.66 -6.41 -1.01
C TRP A 100 -6.28 -6.82 -0.47
N SER A 101 -6.11 -8.08 -0.05
CA SER A 101 -4.92 -8.59 0.64
C SER A 101 -3.63 -8.49 -0.20
N TYR A 102 -3.70 -8.70 -1.51
CA TYR A 102 -2.55 -8.57 -2.41
C TYR A 102 -2.39 -7.18 -3.05
N ARG A 103 -3.29 -6.23 -2.76
CA ARG A 103 -3.28 -4.88 -3.38
C ARG A 103 -2.91 -3.75 -2.43
N TRP A 104 -3.28 -3.84 -1.16
CA TRP A 104 -3.19 -2.72 -0.20
C TRP A 104 -1.77 -2.22 0.02
N LEU A 105 -0.79 -3.12 0.01
CA LEU A 105 0.59 -2.75 0.24
C LEU A 105 1.16 -1.95 -0.95
N ASN A 106 0.78 -2.31 -2.18
CA ASN A 106 1.13 -1.54 -3.36
C ASN A 106 0.41 -0.17 -3.40
N ALA A 107 -0.85 -0.13 -2.95
CA ALA A 107 -1.57 1.14 -2.80
C ALA A 107 -0.89 2.05 -1.75
N LEU A 108 -0.42 1.48 -0.64
CA LEU A 108 0.30 2.19 0.41
C LEU A 108 1.65 2.71 -0.10
N THR A 109 2.50 1.88 -0.70
CA THR A 109 3.81 2.31 -1.23
C THR A 109 3.64 3.40 -2.29
N GLY A 110 2.68 3.23 -3.20
CA GLY A 110 2.35 4.25 -4.19
C GLY A 110 1.86 5.56 -3.56
N SER A 111 1.16 5.50 -2.42
CA SER A 111 0.64 6.70 -1.75
C SER A 111 1.74 7.59 -1.16
N LEU A 112 2.91 7.01 -0.87
CA LEU A 112 4.07 7.69 -0.29
C LEU A 112 4.98 8.37 -1.33
N ILE A 113 4.76 8.14 -2.63
CA ILE A 113 5.54 8.77 -3.72
C ILE A 113 5.65 10.30 -3.55
N PRO A 114 4.59 11.06 -3.23
CA PRO A 114 4.70 12.50 -3.04
C PRO A 114 5.69 12.91 -1.95
N ILE A 115 5.82 12.12 -0.87
CA ILE A 115 6.80 12.38 0.20
C ILE A 115 8.20 12.12 -0.34
N VAL A 116 8.41 10.99 -1.01
CA VAL A 116 9.72 10.60 -1.54
C VAL A 116 10.23 11.62 -2.56
N VAL A 117 9.33 12.17 -3.38
CA VAL A 117 9.68 13.19 -4.39
C VAL A 117 9.96 14.56 -3.76
N ALA A 118 9.36 14.87 -2.61
CA ALA A 118 9.52 16.15 -1.93
C ALA A 118 10.67 16.18 -0.91
N ALA A 119 11.27 15.03 -0.61
CA ALA A 119 12.41 14.86 0.30
C ALA A 119 13.75 15.12 -0.41
#